data_AF-A0A933IUP4-F1
#
_entry.id   AF-A0A933IUP4-F1
#
_cell.length_a   1.000
_cell.length_b   1.000
_cell.length_c   1.000
_cell.angle_alpha   90.00
_cell.angle_beta   90.00
_cell.angle_gamma   90.00
#
_symmetry.space_group_name_H-M   'P 1'
#
loop_
_entity.id
_entity.type
_entity.pdbx_description
1 polymer ?
#
loop_
_entity_poly.entity_id
_entity_poly.type
_entity_poly.pdbx_seq_one_letter_code
_entity_poly.pdbx_strand_id
1 'polypeptide(L)' 'MVRELHVYGELVSIGGNKKIQHAGLGKLLMLEAEKIVRRNGFKKIAVIAGVGARGYYRKLGYGLENSYMVKSLI' A
#
# COMPACT_ATOMS: atom_id res chain seq x y z
N MET A 1 -4.17 -8.19 8.19
CA MET A 1 -3.36 -8.46 6.98
C MET A 1 -4.04 -7.80 5.79
N VAL A 2 -3.29 -7.15 4.92
CA VAL A 2 -3.78 -6.58 3.64
C VAL A 2 -3.57 -7.63 2.56
N ARG A 3 -4.66 -8.04 1.92
CA ARG A 3 -4.64 -9.07 0.87
C ARG A 3 -4.45 -8.47 -0.52
N GLU A 4 -4.95 -7.26 -0.72
CA GLU A 4 -4.89 -6.55 -1.99
C GLU A 4 -4.92 -5.04 -1.72
N LEU A 5 -4.19 -4.28 -2.54
CA LEU A 5 -4.31 -2.85 -2.67
C LEU A 5 -4.30 -2.53 -4.16
N HIS A 6 -5.43 -2.05 -4.67
CA HIS A 6 -5.57 -1.64 -6.05
C HIS A 6 -5.92 -0.15 -6.07
N VAL A 7 -5.15 0.64 -6.82
CA VAL A 7 -5.47 2.04 -7.09
C VAL A 7 -5.66 2.19 -8.59
N TYR A 8 -6.88 2.48 -9.01
CA TYR A 8 -7.15 2.77 -10.41
C TYR A 8 -6.52 4.12 -10.79
N GLY A 9 -5.77 4.14 -11.89
CA GLY A 9 -5.37 5.37 -12.55
C GLY A 9 -6.47 5.89 -13.47
N GLU A 10 -6.35 7.13 -13.94
CA GLU A 10 -7.22 7.58 -15.04
C GLU A 10 -7.00 6.68 -16.27
N LEU A 11 -8.11 6.19 -16.84
CA LEU A 11 -8.14 5.61 -18.18
C LEU A 11 -7.84 6.73 -19.17
N VAL A 12 -6.56 6.89 -19.54
CA VAL A 12 -6.18 7.91 -20.52
C VAL A 12 -6.62 7.43 -21.90
N SER A 13 -7.57 8.13 -22.52
CA SER A 13 -7.85 7.96 -23.96
C SER A 13 -6.56 8.16 -24.74
N ILE A 14 -6.31 7.35 -25.78
CA ILE A 14 -5.15 7.51 -26.66
C ILE A 14 -5.11 8.97 -27.18
N GLY A 15 -4.09 9.73 -26.77
CA GLY A 15 -3.90 11.14 -27.17
C GLY A 15 -4.23 12.21 -26.12
N GLY A 16 -4.74 11.86 -24.93
CA GLY A 16 -5.03 12.82 -23.85
C GLY A 16 -3.83 13.10 -22.94
N ASN A 17 -3.67 14.36 -22.50
CA ASN A 17 -2.64 14.77 -21.53
C ASN A 17 -2.73 13.93 -20.24
N LYS A 18 -1.61 13.27 -19.88
CA LYS A 18 -1.47 12.47 -18.65
C LYS A 18 -1.73 13.34 -17.42
N LYS A 19 -2.91 13.26 -16.81
CA LYS A 19 -3.08 13.68 -15.41
C LYS A 19 -2.36 12.68 -14.52
N ILE A 20 -1.60 13.22 -13.58
CA ILE A 20 -0.61 12.50 -12.78
C ILE A 20 -1.30 11.38 -11.97
N GLN A 21 -1.03 10.11 -12.33
CA GLN A 21 -1.44 8.94 -11.55
C GLN A 21 -0.59 8.80 -10.27
N HIS A 22 -0.58 9.78 -9.38
CA HIS A 22 0.12 9.72 -8.08
C HIS A 22 -0.60 10.59 -7.02
N ALA A 23 -1.93 10.58 -6.99
CA ALA A 23 -2.73 11.35 -6.01
C ALA A 23 -2.60 10.89 -4.55
N GLY A 24 -1.71 9.94 -4.24
CA GLY A 24 -1.48 9.47 -2.87
C GLY A 24 -2.58 8.58 -2.29
N LEU A 25 -3.63 8.25 -3.06
CA LEU A 25 -4.75 7.41 -2.59
C LEU A 25 -4.30 6.08 -1.97
N GLY A 26 -3.37 5.36 -2.61
CA GLY A 26 -2.84 4.12 -2.04
C GLY A 26 -2.19 4.33 -0.67
N LYS A 27 -1.49 5.45 -0.47
CA LYS A 27 -0.87 5.78 0.82
C LYS A 27 -1.94 6.08 1.87
N LEU A 28 -3.01 6.79 1.50
CA LEU A 28 -4.13 7.08 2.39
C LEU A 28 -4.86 5.81 2.82
N LEU A 29 -5.12 4.89 1.88
CA LEU A 29 -5.72 3.58 2.17
C LEU A 29 -4.85 2.76 3.15
N MET A 30 -3.54 2.74 2.92
CA MET A 30 -2.61 2.06 3.82
C MET A 30 -2.56 2.72 5.22
N LEU A 31 -2.61 4.05 5.30
CA LEU A 31 -2.67 4.75 6.59
C LEU A 31 -3.95 4.41 7.36
N GLU A 32 -5.09 4.32 6.68
CA GLU A 32 -6.35 3.93 7.33
C GLU A 32 -6.31 2.47 7.79
N ALA A 33 -5.74 1.57 6.99
CA ALA A 33 -5.50 0.18 7.40
C ALA A 33 -4.62 0.10 8.66
N GLU A 34 -3.53 0.88 8.74
CA GLU A 34 -2.67 0.94 9.92
C GLU A 34 -3.43 1.45 11.16
N LYS A 35 -4.31 2.45 11.02
CA LYS A 35 -5.17 2.92 12.12
C LYS A 35 -6.16 1.86 12.58
N ILE A 36 -6.79 1.12 11.66
CA ILE A 36 -7.71 0.02 12.01
C ILE A 36 -6.96 -1.06 12.79
N VAL A 37 -5.76 -1.45 12.34
CA VAL A 37 -4.92 -2.45 13.01
C VAL A 37 -4.55 -2.00 14.43
N ARG A 38 -4.13 -0.74 14.61
CA ARG A 38 -3.83 -0.18 15.94
C ARG A 38 -5.06 -0.16 16.87
N ARG A 39 -6.22 0.27 16.36
CA ARG A 39 -7.48 0.30 17.14
C ARG A 39 -7.90 -1.08 17.63
N ASN A 40 -7.55 -2.14 16.91
CA ASN A 40 -7.82 -3.53 17.30
C ASN A 40 -6.70 -4.15 18.16
N GLY A 41 -5.72 -3.36 18.64
CA GLY A 41 -4.67 -3.84 19.55
C GLY A 41 -3.55 -4.66 18.89
N PHE A 42 -3.52 -4.73 17.56
CA PHE A 42 -2.46 -5.46 16.86
C PHE A 42 -1.20 -4.60 16.71
N LYS A 43 -0.04 -5.23 16.90
CA LYS A 43 1.28 -4.58 16.89
C LYS A 43 1.97 -4.57 15.52
N LYS A 44 1.46 -5.33 14.57
CA LYS A 44 2.05 -5.49 13.23
C LYS A 44 0.97 -5.59 12.16
N ILE A 45 1.31 -5.15 10.95
CA ILE A 45 0.50 -5.34 9.75
C ILE A 45 1.35 -6.01 8.67
N ALA A 46 0.78 -7.02 8.02
CA ALA A 46 1.40 -7.75 6.91
C ALA A 46 0.62 -7.52 5.61
N VAL A 47 1.32 -7.42 4.49
CA VAL A 47 0.77 -7.21 3.15
C VAL A 47 1.28 -8.31 2.20
N ILE A 48 0.35 -8.90 1.45
CA ILE A 48 0.68 -9.76 0.31
C ILE A 48 1.09 -8.84 -0.83
N ALA A 49 2.37 -8.89 -1.25
CA ALA A 49 2.90 -8.02 -2.28
C ALA A 49 3.69 -8.82 -3.32
N GLY A 50 3.29 -8.68 -4.59
CA GLY A 50 4.09 -9.13 -5.72
C GLY A 50 5.47 -8.46 -5.71
N VAL A 51 6.49 -9.15 -6.24
CA VAL A 51 7.90 -8.70 -6.17
C VAL A 51 8.07 -7.26 -6.67
N GLY A 52 7.42 -6.90 -7.78
CA GLY A 52 7.47 -5.54 -8.36
C GLY A 52 6.82 -4.45 -7.50
N ALA A 53 5.88 -4.79 -6.62
CA ALA A 53 5.20 -3.86 -5.74
C ALA A 53 5.93 -3.63 -4.40
N ARG A 54 6.91 -4.47 -4.04
CA ARG A 54 7.62 -4.38 -2.76
C ARG A 54 8.29 -3.02 -2.55
N GLY A 55 8.81 -2.40 -3.62
CA GLY A 55 9.42 -1.08 -3.56
C GLY A 55 8.46 0.01 -3.09
N TYR A 56 7.18 -0.09 -3.43
CA TYR A 56 6.14 0.83 -2.95
C TYR A 56 5.97 0.72 -1.43
N TYR A 57 5.82 -0.51 -0.90
CA TYR A 57 5.65 -0.73 0.55
C TYR A 57 6.91 -0.37 1.35
N ARG A 58 8.11 -0.57 0.80
CA ARG A 58 9.37 -0.11 1.43
C ARG A 58 9.36 1.40 1.68
N LYS A 59 8.87 2.20 0.71
CA LYS A 59 8.71 3.66 0.88
C LYS A 59 7.71 4.02 1.98
N LEU A 60 6.83 3.11 2.37
CA LEU A 60 5.87 3.28 3.48
C LEU A 60 6.38 2.73 4.83
N GLY A 61 7.62 2.24 4.88
CA GLY A 61 8.26 1.71 6.08
C GLY A 61 8.02 0.21 6.33
N TYR A 62 7.63 -0.55 5.31
CA TYR A 62 7.49 -2.00 5.42
C TYR A 62 8.82 -2.70 5.08
N GLY A 63 9.18 -3.72 5.86
CA GLY A 63 10.27 -4.65 5.61
C GLY A 63 9.77 -5.96 4.99
N LEU A 64 10.65 -6.74 4.36
CA LEU A 64 10.32 -8.09 3.90
C LEU A 64 10.52 -9.07 5.06
N GLU A 65 9.46 -9.76 5.47
CA GLU A 65 9.51 -10.88 6.41
C GLU A 65 8.87 -12.10 5.72
N ASN A 66 9.67 -13.14 5.46
CA ASN A 66 9.27 -14.30 4.64
C ASN A 66 8.73 -13.86 3.26
N SER A 67 7.48 -14.17 2.94
CA SER A 67 6.81 -13.80 1.69
C SER A 67 5.98 -12.50 1.77
N TYR A 68 5.97 -11.82 2.92
CA TYR A 68 5.11 -10.67 3.19
C TYR A 68 5.89 -9.38 3.39
N MET A 69 5.27 -8.25 3.05
CA MET A 69 5.75 -6.94 3.48
C MET A 69 5.13 -6.64 4.85
N VAL A 70 5.95 -6.50 5.89
CA VAL A 70 5.52 -6.34 7.28
C VAL A 70 5.99 -5.00 7.85
N LYS A 71 5.14 -4.36 8.65
CA LYS A 71 5.47 -3.14 9.40
C LYS A 71 5.03 -3.29 10.85
N SER A 72 5.92 -2.92 11.76
CA SER A 72 5.60 -2.76 13.19
C SER A 72 4.86 -1.43 13.39
N LEU A 73 3.78 -1.45 14.17
CA LEU A 73 2.92 -0.30 14.43
C LEU A 73 2.98 0.19 15.88
N ILE A 74 3.86 -0.43 16.68
CA ILE A 74 4.20 -0.06 18.06
C ILE A 74 4.66 1.39 18.10
#